data_AF-W5YU48-F1
#
_entry.id   AF-W5YU48-F1
#
_cell.length_a   1.000
_cell.length_b   1.000
_cell.length_c   1.000
_cell.angle_alpha   90.00
_cell.angle_beta   90.00
_cell.angle_gamma   90.00
#
_symmetry.space_group_name_H-M   'P 1'
#
loop_
_entity.id
_entity.type
_entity.pdbx_description
1 polymer ?
#
loop_
_entity_poly.entity_id
_entity_poly.type
_entity_poly.pdbx_seq_one_letter_code
_entity_poly.pdbx_strand_id
1 'polypeptide(L)' 'MPFVRQFAHVDREVFYSLPYPNLQRWLRDWLEHPIFKQVMVKYPPWQEGDDLVVFPSDSRQN' A
#
# COMPACT_ATOMS: atom_id res chain seq x y z
N MET A 1 0.21 8.44 -2.71
CA MET A 1 1.54 9.08 -2.87
C MET A 1 2.60 8.05 -3.24
N PRO A 2 2.88 7.83 -4.53
CA PRO A 2 3.78 6.77 -4.98
C PRO A 2 5.26 7.09 -4.69
N PHE A 3 5.74 8.28 -5.03
CA PHE A 3 7.18 8.59 -4.98
C PHE A 3 7.76 8.63 -3.56
N VAL A 4 7.07 9.24 -2.59
CA VAL A 4 7.56 9.25 -1.20
C VAL A 4 7.55 7.84 -0.61
N ARG A 5 6.53 7.04 -0.92
CA ARG A 5 6.50 5.62 -0.53
C ARG A 5 7.64 4.85 -1.20
N GLN A 6 7.87 5.03 -2.49
CA GLN A 6 8.94 4.37 -3.23
C GLN A 6 10.32 4.74 -2.67
N PHE A 7 10.58 6.02 -2.45
CA PHE A 7 11.80 6.52 -1.82
C PHE A 7 12.02 5.89 -0.43
N ALA A 8 11.00 5.90 0.42
CA ALA A 8 11.06 5.28 1.75
C ALA A 8 11.27 3.75 1.70
N HIS A 9 10.93 3.09 0.58
CA HIS A 9 11.15 1.65 0.40
C HIS A 9 12.52 1.30 -0.22
N VAL A 10 13.28 2.28 -0.74
CA VAL A 10 14.65 2.03 -1.24
C VAL A 10 15.56 1.60 -0.08
N ASP A 11 15.53 2.36 1.01
CA ASP A 11 16.17 2.03 2.28
C ASP A 11 15.32 2.59 3.43
N ARG A 12 14.66 1.69 4.15
CA ARG A 12 13.72 2.07 5.21
C ARG A 12 14.45 2.62 6.43
N GLU A 13 15.55 2.01 6.82
CA GLU A 13 16.29 2.38 8.04
C GLU A 13 16.89 3.78 7.86
N VAL A 14 17.50 4.04 6.70
CA VAL A 14 17.99 5.37 6.35
C VAL A 14 16.85 6.38 6.36
N PHE A 15 15.73 6.11 5.69
CA PHE A 15 14.58 7.03 5.65
C PHE A 15 14.03 7.40 7.04
N TYR A 16 13.93 6.43 7.95
CA TYR A 16 13.42 6.66 9.30
C TYR A 16 14.45 7.33 10.23
N SER A 17 15.74 7.28 9.91
CA SER A 17 16.78 8.02 10.63
C SER A 17 16.88 9.51 10.26
N LEU A 18 16.32 9.92 9.11
CA LEU A 18 16.37 11.32 8.65
C LEU A 18 15.54 12.25 9.55
N PRO A 19 15.91 13.54 9.68
CA PRO A 19 15.25 14.48 10.58
C PRO A 19 13.95 15.06 10.00
N TYR A 20 13.06 14.21 9.48
CA TYR A 20 11.79 14.61 8.86
C TYR A 20 10.56 14.05 9.59
N PRO A 21 10.33 14.42 10.87
CA PRO A 21 9.30 13.81 11.71
C PRO A 21 7.87 14.04 11.19
N ASN A 22 7.60 15.21 10.60
CA ASN A 22 6.27 15.50 10.04
C ASN A 22 6.00 14.73 8.74
N LEU A 23 7.04 14.52 7.92
CA LEU A 23 6.94 13.72 6.70
C LEU A 23 6.72 12.24 7.02
N GLN A 24 7.45 11.72 8.00
CA GLN A 24 7.31 10.35 8.48
C GLN A 24 5.93 10.10 9.09
N ARG A 25 5.43 11.04 9.92
CA ARG A 25 4.05 11.01 10.44
C ARG A 25 3.03 10.98 9.31
N TRP A 26 3.12 11.94 8.40
CA TRP A 26 2.21 12.00 7.26
C TRP A 26 2.22 10.71 6.42
N LEU A 27 3.40 10.14 6.17
CA LEU A 27 3.52 8.90 5.41
C LEU A 27 2.85 7.74 6.15
N ARG A 28 3.08 7.61 7.45
CA ARG A 28 2.44 6.57 8.28
C ARG A 28 0.92 6.72 8.24
N ASP A 29 0.40 7.91 8.53
CA ASP A 29 -1.04 8.16 8.58
C ASP A 29 -1.69 7.88 7.20
N TRP A 30 -0.99 8.20 6.11
CA TRP A 30 -1.42 7.87 4.75
C TRP A 30 -1.47 6.35 4.47
N LEU A 31 -0.44 5.61 4.91
CA LEU A 31 -0.37 4.16 4.74
C LEU A 31 -1.41 3.41 5.60
N GLU A 32 -1.83 4.01 6.72
CA GLU A 32 -2.83 3.45 7.62
C GLU A 32 -4.28 3.71 7.19
N HIS A 33 -4.48 4.68 6.30
CA HIS A 33 -5.80 5.12 5.83
C HIS A 33 -6.63 3.96 5.23
N PRO A 34 -7.92 3.80 5.59
CA PRO A 34 -8.75 2.68 5.14
C PRO A 34 -8.83 2.54 3.61
N ILE A 35 -9.03 3.65 2.90
CA ILE A 35 -9.08 3.66 1.42
C ILE A 35 -7.77 3.15 0.82
N PHE A 36 -6.63 3.54 1.40
CA PHE A 36 -5.33 3.11 0.89
C PHE A 36 -5.16 1.59 1.04
N LYS A 37 -5.57 1.03 2.18
CA LYS A 37 -5.56 -0.42 2.41
C LYS A 37 -6.50 -1.15 1.46
N GLN A 38 -7.69 -0.60 1.20
CA GLN A 38 -8.68 -1.17 0.29
C GLN A 38 -8.19 -1.26 -1.15
N VAL A 39 -7.45 -0.27 -1.64
CA VAL A 39 -6.94 -0.27 -3.03
C VAL A 39 -5.61 -0.99 -3.20
N MET A 40 -4.88 -1.26 -2.11
CA MET A 40 -3.56 -1.93 -2.13
C MET A 40 -3.65 -3.45 -1.93
N VAL A 41 -4.79 -4.06 -2.29
CA VAL A 41 -4.97 -5.52 -2.28
C VAL A 41 -4.06 -6.15 -3.33
N LYS A 42 -3.26 -7.13 -2.91
CA LYS A 42 -2.40 -7.90 -3.82
C LYS A 42 -3.19 -9.08 -4.38
N TYR A 43 -3.21 -9.18 -5.70
CA TYR A 43 -3.68 -10.37 -6.40
C TYR A 43 -2.48 -11.24 -6.78
N PRO A 44 -2.61 -12.58 -6.76
CA PRO A 44 -1.57 -13.43 -7.32
C PRO A 44 -1.34 -13.07 -8.80
N PRO A 45 -0.11 -13.21 -9.32
CA PRO A 45 0.13 -13.13 -10.75
C PRO A 45 -0.75 -14.16 -11.46
N TRP A 46 -1.40 -13.75 -12.56
CA TRP A 46 -2.23 -14.63 -13.37
C TRP A 46 -1.42 -15.81 -13.94
N GLN A 47 -2.01 -17.00 -13.92
CA GLN A 47 -1.50 -18.21 -14.54
C GLN A 47 -2.56 -18.83 -15.46
N GLU A 48 -2.10 -19.58 -16.47
CA GLU A 48 -3.01 -20.31 -17.36
C GLU A 48 -3.79 -21.35 -16.55
N GLY A 49 -5.13 -21.27 -16.63
CA GLY A 49 -6.03 -22.12 -15.85
C GLY A 49 -6.55 -21.50 -14.55
N ASP A 50 -6.11 -20.29 -14.17
CA ASP A 50 -6.68 -19.57 -13.03
C ASP A 50 -8.18 -19.24 -13.23
N ASP A 51 -8.94 -19.31 -12.13
CA ASP A 51 -10.34 -18.90 -12.11
C ASP A 51 -10.52 -17.40 -12.42
N LEU A 52 -11.68 -17.05 -12.95
CA LEU A 52 -12.03 -15.66 -13.25
C LEU A 52 -12.12 -14.82 -11.98
N VAL A 53 -11.32 -13.76 -11.91
CA VAL A 53 -11.42 -12.74 -10.84
C VAL A 53 -12.39 -11.64 -11.28
N VAL A 54 -13.53 -11.52 -10.59
CA VAL A 54 -14.56 -10.48 -10.86
C VAL A 54 -14.44 -9.33 -9.87
N PHE A 55 -14.52 -8.08 -10.36
CA PHE A 55 -14.42 -6.85 -9.57
C PHE A 55 -15.73 -6.03 -9.61
N PRO A 56 -16.13 -5.37 -8.51
CA PRO A 56 -15.56 -5.49 -7.17
C PRO A 56 -15.87 -6.88 -6.60
N SER A 57 -14.90 -7.49 -5.92
CA SER A 57 -15.18 -8.68 -5.13
C SER A 57 -16.23 -8.31 -4.08
N ASP A 58 -17.28 -9.12 -3.92
CA ASP A 58 -18.35 -8.91 -2.94
C ASP A 58 -17.75 -8.95 -1.52
N SER A 59 -17.20 -7.83 -1.11
CA SER A 59 -16.58 -7.57 0.19
C SER A 59 -17.40 -6.51 0.93
N ARG A 60 -18.73 -6.55 0.75
CA ARG A 60 -19.68 -5.98 1.71
C ARG A 60 -19.88 -7.00 2.85
N GLN A 61 -18.92 -7.12 3.74
CA GLN A 61 -19.18 -7.68 5.07
C GLN A 61 -18.82 -6.64 6.11
N ASN A 62 -19.88 -6.08 6.71
CA ASN A 62 -19.97 -5.27 7.93
C ASN A 62 -18.95 -4.16 8.16
#